data_AF-A0A553QB59-F1
#
_entry.id   AF-A0A553QB59-F1
#
_cell.length_a   1.000
_cell.length_b   1.000
_cell.length_c   1.000
_cell.angle_alpha   90.00
_cell.angle_beta   90.00
_cell.angle_gamma   90.00
#
_symmetry.space_group_name_H-M   'P 1'
#
loop_
_entity.id
_entity.type
_entity.pdbx_description
1 polymer ?
#
loop_
_entity_poly.entity_id
_entity_poly.type
_entity_poly.pdbx_seq_one_letter_code
_entity_poly.pdbx_strand_id
1 'polypeptide(L)'
;FSPYEWYNPHPCNPDSDVVENNFTLLNSFWFGVGALMRQGSELMPRALSTRIVGGIWWFFTLIIISSYTANLAAFLTVERMESPIDSADDLAKQSKIMYGLVEDGATMSFFKKSRISTYERMWEFMSSRRASALVRSVDEGIQRVLTSDFAFLMESTAIEFVTQRNCNLTQVGGLIDSKAYGVATPMGSPYRDRITIAILQLQEEGKLHMMKEKWWRGNGCPEEESKEASALGVQNIGGIFIILAAGLALSLFVALGEVLYKSKLNAHQQKRSFCSAMVDELRVSLKCQRRRKQKTHSPAIVKTEEMINMHTFNDRRLPGKETMA
;
A
#
# COMPACT_ATOMS: atom_id res chain seq x y z
N PHE A 1 -29.59 -26.01 -5.47
CA PHE A 1 -30.62 -26.78 -4.76
C PHE A 1 -30.37 -28.25 -4.97
N SER A 2 -29.80 -28.94 -4.00
CA SER A 2 -29.61 -30.38 -4.03
C SER A 2 -30.71 -31.09 -3.20
N PRO A 3 -31.23 -32.26 -3.63
CA PRO A 3 -32.28 -32.96 -2.88
C PRO A 3 -31.85 -33.37 -1.46
N TYR A 4 -30.54 -33.56 -1.24
CA TYR A 4 -29.96 -33.97 0.04
C TYR A 4 -29.79 -32.84 1.08
N GLU A 5 -30.17 -31.61 0.75
CA GLU A 5 -30.16 -30.47 1.70
C GLU A 5 -31.45 -30.36 2.53
N TRP A 6 -32.50 -31.03 2.07
CA TRP A 6 -33.82 -31.02 2.69
C TRP A 6 -33.82 -31.99 3.89
N TYR A 7 -34.14 -31.50 5.10
CA TYR A 7 -34.23 -32.35 6.29
C TYR A 7 -35.51 -32.10 7.08
N ASN A 8 -36.02 -33.14 7.75
CA ASN A 8 -37.15 -33.02 8.66
C ASN A 8 -36.64 -32.48 10.02
N PRO A 9 -37.10 -31.30 10.49
CA PRO A 9 -36.69 -30.73 11.78
C PRO A 9 -37.22 -31.53 12.98
N HIS A 10 -38.18 -32.43 12.79
CA HIS A 10 -38.78 -33.28 13.83
C HIS A 10 -38.57 -34.78 13.53
N PRO A 11 -37.39 -35.35 13.82
CA PRO A 11 -37.06 -36.75 13.51
C PRO A 11 -37.92 -37.78 14.26
N CYS A 12 -38.70 -37.36 15.26
CA CYS A 12 -39.55 -38.22 16.08
C CYS A 12 -41.02 -38.30 15.61
N ASN A 13 -41.42 -37.55 14.58
CA ASN A 13 -42.78 -37.61 14.03
C ASN A 13 -42.74 -37.99 12.53
N PRO A 14 -42.90 -39.29 12.19
CA PRO A 14 -42.75 -39.78 10.81
C PRO A 14 -43.80 -39.24 9.82
N ASP A 15 -44.91 -38.66 10.31
CA ASP A 15 -46.01 -38.10 9.49
C ASP A 15 -45.89 -36.58 9.24
N SER A 16 -44.75 -35.97 9.57
CA SER A 16 -44.52 -34.55 9.30
C SER A 16 -43.84 -34.34 7.94
N ASP A 17 -44.61 -33.97 6.92
CA ASP A 17 -44.14 -33.63 5.57
C ASP A 17 -43.40 -32.27 5.48
N VAL A 18 -43.13 -31.63 6.63
CA VAL A 18 -42.48 -30.32 6.66
C VAL A 18 -40.98 -30.51 6.54
N VAL A 19 -40.46 -30.38 5.33
CA VAL A 19 -39.03 -30.45 5.05
C VAL A 19 -38.46 -29.04 4.94
N GLU A 20 -37.45 -28.72 5.75
CA GLU A 20 -36.83 -27.39 5.77
C GLU A 20 -35.50 -27.38 5.04
N ASN A 21 -35.28 -26.33 4.25
CA ASN A 21 -33.99 -26.02 3.65
C ASN A 21 -33.53 -24.65 4.13
N ASN A 22 -32.41 -24.62 4.85
CA ASN A 22 -31.85 -23.39 5.40
C ASN A 22 -31.13 -22.52 4.34
N PHE A 23 -30.82 -23.06 3.16
CA PHE A 23 -30.21 -22.35 2.03
C PHE A 23 -31.27 -21.70 1.13
N THR A 24 -31.86 -20.60 1.61
CA THR A 24 -32.59 -19.65 0.73
C THR A 24 -31.59 -18.84 -0.12
N LEU A 25 -32.03 -18.13 -1.17
CA LEU A 25 -31.13 -17.31 -2.01
C LEU A 25 -30.36 -16.26 -1.18
N LEU A 26 -31.03 -15.65 -0.21
CA LEU A 26 -30.46 -14.63 0.66
C LEU A 26 -29.49 -15.25 1.68
N ASN A 27 -29.82 -16.42 2.24
CA ASN A 27 -28.93 -17.15 3.13
C ASN A 27 -27.71 -17.73 2.39
N SER A 28 -27.87 -18.14 1.14
CA SER A 28 -26.77 -18.58 0.26
C SER A 28 -25.83 -17.43 -0.10
N PHE A 29 -26.38 -16.23 -0.35
CA PHE A 29 -25.59 -15.03 -0.54
C PHE A 29 -24.81 -14.67 0.73
N TRP A 30 -25.47 -14.71 1.89
CA TRP A 30 -24.84 -14.47 3.19
C TRP A 30 -23.74 -15.49 3.51
N PHE A 31 -23.96 -16.77 3.17
CA PHE A 31 -22.95 -17.83 3.24
C PHE A 31 -21.72 -17.48 2.39
N GLY A 32 -21.91 -17.01 1.15
CA GLY A 32 -20.84 -16.58 0.26
C GLY A 32 -20.02 -15.40 0.82
N VAL A 33 -20.70 -14.40 1.40
CA VAL A 33 -20.06 -13.25 2.06
C VAL A 33 -19.28 -13.68 3.30
N GLY A 34 -19.84 -14.56 4.14
CA GLY A 34 -19.17 -15.09 5.33
C GLY A 34 -17.89 -15.89 5.00
N ALA A 35 -17.89 -16.62 3.88
CA ALA A 35 -16.71 -17.30 3.38
C ALA A 35 -15.63 -16.31 2.91
N LEU A 36 -16.02 -15.23 2.22
CA LEU A 36 -15.09 -14.17 1.79
C LEU A 36 -14.46 -13.43 2.98
N MET A 37 -15.22 -13.19 4.05
CA MET A 37 -14.72 -12.49 5.26
C MET A 37 -13.88 -13.40 6.19
N ARG A 38 -13.61 -14.66 5.81
CA ARG A 38 -12.93 -15.68 6.65
C ARG A 38 -13.57 -15.94 8.03
N GLN A 39 -14.81 -15.49 8.24
CA GLN A 39 -15.53 -15.63 9.51
C GLN A 39 -16.26 -16.98 9.62
N GLY A 40 -16.47 -17.65 8.47
CA GLY A 40 -17.30 -18.84 8.39
C GLY A 40 -18.78 -18.50 8.54
N SER A 41 -19.64 -19.48 8.30
CA SER A 41 -21.10 -19.35 8.45
C SER A 41 -21.61 -20.41 9.40
N GLU A 42 -22.63 -20.08 10.19
CA GLU A 42 -23.33 -21.05 11.04
C GLU A 42 -24.09 -22.11 10.22
N LEU A 43 -24.33 -21.83 8.93
CA LEU A 43 -24.96 -22.73 7.98
C LEU A 43 -23.91 -23.70 7.40
N MET A 44 -24.01 -24.98 7.75
CA MET A 44 -23.11 -26.02 7.24
C MET A 44 -23.77 -26.82 6.10
N PRO A 45 -23.22 -26.81 4.87
CA PRO A 45 -23.75 -27.61 3.77
C PRO A 45 -23.64 -29.11 4.08
N ARG A 46 -24.77 -29.82 3.95
CA ARG A 46 -24.85 -31.27 4.23
C ARG A 46 -24.57 -32.11 2.99
N ALA A 47 -25.08 -31.69 1.83
CA ALA A 47 -24.92 -32.45 0.59
C ALA A 47 -23.49 -32.40 0.04
N LEU A 48 -23.00 -33.53 -0.48
CA LEU A 48 -21.64 -33.64 -1.01
C LEU A 48 -21.37 -32.65 -2.16
N SER A 49 -22.35 -32.45 -3.05
CA SER A 49 -22.25 -31.47 -4.15
C SER A 49 -22.05 -30.03 -3.65
N THR A 50 -22.79 -29.63 -2.62
CA THR A 50 -22.68 -28.28 -2.03
C THR A 50 -21.39 -28.08 -1.24
N ARG A 51 -20.83 -29.14 -0.66
CA ARG A 51 -19.51 -29.11 -0.04
C ARG A 51 -18.38 -28.93 -1.06
N ILE A 52 -18.48 -29.59 -2.23
CA ILE A 52 -17.49 -29.41 -3.30
C ILE A 52 -17.53 -27.98 -3.82
N VAL A 53 -18.72 -27.43 -4.08
CA VAL A 53 -18.88 -26.04 -4.51
C VAL A 53 -18.35 -25.06 -3.45
N GLY A 54 -18.69 -25.28 -2.17
CA GLY A 54 -18.17 -24.49 -1.06
C GLY A 54 -16.64 -24.59 -0.92
N GLY A 55 -16.07 -25.76 -1.15
CA GLY A 55 -14.62 -25.98 -1.12
C GLY A 55 -13.88 -25.25 -2.24
N ILE A 56 -14.41 -25.30 -3.48
CA ILE A 56 -13.87 -24.55 -4.61
C ILE A 56 -13.98 -23.04 -4.37
N TRP A 57 -15.13 -22.58 -3.87
CA TRP A 57 -15.33 -21.18 -3.50
C TRP A 57 -14.35 -20.73 -2.43
N TRP A 58 -14.15 -21.55 -1.39
CA TRP A 58 -13.21 -21.25 -0.31
C TRP A 58 -11.77 -21.13 -0.82
N PHE A 59 -11.33 -22.08 -1.67
CA PHE A 59 -10.02 -22.01 -2.30
C PHE A 59 -9.84 -20.75 -3.18
N PHE A 60 -10.86 -20.40 -3.97
CA PHE A 60 -10.87 -19.17 -4.75
C PHE A 60 -10.74 -17.92 -3.87
N THR A 61 -11.56 -17.81 -2.81
CA THR A 61 -11.48 -16.66 -1.88
C THR A 61 -10.14 -16.56 -1.17
N LEU A 62 -9.52 -17.71 -0.84
CA LEU A 62 -8.18 -17.74 -0.26
C LEU A 62 -7.16 -17.12 -1.21
N ILE A 63 -7.16 -17.51 -2.49
CA ILE A 63 -6.24 -16.95 -3.51
C ILE A 63 -6.43 -15.44 -3.64
N ILE A 64 -7.68 -14.98 -3.73
CA ILE A 64 -7.98 -13.55 -3.89
C ILE A 64 -7.49 -12.74 -2.70
N ILE A 65 -7.82 -13.16 -1.46
CA ILE A 65 -7.38 -12.45 -0.26
C ILE A 65 -5.86 -12.46 -0.16
N SER A 66 -5.22 -13.60 -0.41
CA SER A 66 -3.75 -13.72 -0.37
C SER A 66 -3.08 -12.80 -1.39
N SER A 67 -3.57 -12.74 -2.62
CA SER A 67 -3.05 -11.83 -3.65
C SER A 67 -3.27 -10.36 -3.28
N TYR A 68 -4.44 -10.01 -2.76
CA TYR A 68 -4.72 -8.66 -2.26
C TYR A 68 -3.78 -8.29 -1.11
N THR A 69 -3.59 -9.17 -0.12
CA THR A 69 -2.68 -8.93 1.00
C THR A 69 -1.23 -8.81 0.55
N ALA A 70 -0.80 -9.58 -0.46
CA ALA A 70 0.56 -9.50 -1.00
C ALA A 70 0.79 -8.18 -1.77
N ASN A 71 -0.15 -7.79 -2.63
CA ASN A 71 -0.07 -6.52 -3.36
C ASN A 71 -0.13 -5.32 -2.42
N LEU A 72 -0.98 -5.37 -1.39
CA LEU A 72 -1.05 -4.35 -0.35
C LEU A 72 0.26 -4.26 0.43
N ALA A 73 0.84 -5.39 0.85
CA ALA A 73 2.14 -5.42 1.52
C ALA A 73 3.25 -4.83 0.64
N ALA A 74 3.30 -5.20 -0.64
CA ALA A 74 4.26 -4.64 -1.59
C ALA A 74 4.11 -3.11 -1.73
N PHE A 75 2.88 -2.62 -1.81
CA PHE A 75 2.60 -1.18 -1.85
C PHE A 75 3.05 -0.47 -0.56
N LEU A 76 2.79 -1.08 0.60
CA LEU A 76 3.19 -0.52 1.89
C LEU A 76 4.71 -0.49 2.09
N THR A 77 5.46 -1.42 1.48
CA THR A 77 6.92 -1.43 1.55
C THR A 77 7.59 -0.43 0.61
N VAL A 78 6.89 -0.01 -0.46
CA VAL A 78 7.44 0.93 -1.44
C VAL A 78 6.81 2.29 -1.20
N GLU A 79 7.41 3.08 -0.32
CA GLU A 79 7.20 4.52 -0.35
C GLU A 79 7.86 5.07 -1.63
N ARG A 80 7.08 5.13 -2.72
CA ARG A 80 7.51 5.87 -3.90
C ARG A 80 7.52 7.34 -3.50
N MET A 81 8.71 7.92 -3.39
CA MET A 81 8.84 9.37 -3.51
C MET A 81 8.45 9.70 -4.96
N GLU A 82 7.18 10.00 -5.18
CA GLU A 82 6.72 10.51 -6.47
C GLU A 82 7.34 11.90 -6.66
N SER A 83 8.39 11.98 -7.46
CA SER A 83 8.91 13.27 -7.90
C SER A 83 7.89 13.88 -8.87
N PRO A 84 7.47 15.15 -8.68
CA PRO A 84 6.56 15.81 -9.60
C PRO A 84 7.18 16.05 -10.99
N ILE A 85 8.50 15.90 -11.12
CA ILE A 85 9.27 16.11 -12.35
C ILE A 85 10.33 15.01 -12.46
N ASP A 86 10.40 14.34 -13.61
CA ASP A 86 11.45 13.36 -13.91
C ASP A 86 12.42 13.84 -15.00
N SER A 87 12.00 14.80 -15.84
CA SER A 87 12.75 15.25 -17.00
C SER A 87 12.73 16.76 -17.21
N ALA A 88 13.72 17.27 -17.96
CA ALA A 88 13.74 18.67 -18.39
C ALA A 88 12.55 19.02 -19.30
N ASP A 89 12.01 18.05 -20.06
CA ASP A 89 10.82 18.24 -20.88
C ASP A 89 9.58 18.49 -20.02
N ASP A 90 9.43 17.78 -18.90
CA ASP A 90 8.29 17.98 -17.99
C ASP A 90 8.39 19.32 -17.28
N LEU A 91 9.61 19.72 -16.91
CA LEU A 91 9.89 21.06 -16.38
C LEU A 91 9.52 22.17 -17.38
N ALA A 92 9.72 21.94 -18.69
CA ALA A 92 9.38 22.89 -19.75
C ALA A 92 7.87 22.98 -20.06
N LYS A 93 7.10 21.91 -19.81
CA LYS A 93 5.63 21.87 -20.02
C LYS A 93 4.87 22.61 -18.92
N GLN A 94 5.40 22.59 -17.70
CA GLN A 94 4.77 23.18 -16.53
C GLN A 94 5.32 24.59 -16.20
N SER A 95 4.58 25.36 -15.41
CA SER A 95 4.99 26.70 -14.96
C SER A 95 4.81 26.94 -13.46
N LYS A 96 4.52 25.89 -12.68
CA LYS A 96 4.34 25.93 -11.22
C LYS A 96 5.69 26.03 -10.51
N ILE A 97 6.64 25.17 -10.89
CA ILE A 97 8.01 25.16 -10.40
C ILE A 97 8.83 26.09 -11.30
N MET A 98 9.40 27.12 -10.69
CA MET A 98 10.30 28.04 -11.38
C MET A 98 11.64 27.35 -11.60
N TYR A 99 12.34 27.68 -12.68
CA TYR A 99 13.67 27.14 -12.93
C TYR A 99 14.60 28.17 -13.51
N GLY A 100 15.89 27.91 -13.36
CA GLY A 100 16.90 28.89 -13.71
C GLY A 100 18.34 28.44 -13.57
N LEU A 101 19.25 29.38 -13.82
CA LEU A 101 20.67 29.12 -14.02
C LEU A 101 21.50 30.35 -13.62
N VAL A 102 22.82 30.19 -13.56
CA VAL A 102 23.76 31.29 -13.23
C VAL A 102 23.88 32.26 -14.40
N GLU A 103 23.76 33.56 -14.11
CA GLU A 103 23.96 34.64 -15.08
C GLU A 103 25.38 34.61 -15.65
N ASP A 104 25.50 34.89 -16.95
CA ASP A 104 26.78 34.89 -17.69
C ASP A 104 27.56 33.55 -17.67
N GLY A 105 26.90 32.45 -17.28
CA GLY A 105 27.48 31.10 -17.29
C GLY A 105 27.50 30.41 -18.67
N ALA A 106 28.30 29.35 -18.78
CA ALA A 106 28.33 28.49 -19.97
C ALA A 106 26.97 27.82 -20.25
N THR A 107 26.24 27.46 -19.19
CA THR A 107 24.87 26.91 -19.26
C THR A 107 23.88 27.91 -19.84
N MET A 108 23.97 29.20 -19.45
CA MET A 108 23.15 30.27 -20.05
C MET A 108 23.40 30.36 -21.56
N SER A 109 24.68 30.37 -21.95
CA SER A 109 25.07 30.45 -23.36
C SER A 109 24.61 29.24 -24.18
N PHE A 110 24.52 28.06 -23.55
CA PHE A 110 23.97 26.86 -24.16
C PHE A 110 22.48 27.01 -24.47
N PHE A 111 21.66 27.37 -23.48
CA PHE A 111 20.21 27.55 -23.69
C PHE A 111 19.90 28.66 -24.69
N LYS A 112 20.68 29.75 -24.69
CA LYS A 112 20.54 30.85 -25.65
C LYS A 112 20.86 30.46 -27.11
N LYS A 113 21.75 29.48 -27.32
CA LYS A 113 22.20 29.04 -28.66
C LYS A 113 21.61 27.69 -29.09
N SER A 114 20.87 27.04 -28.21
CA SER A 114 20.24 25.75 -28.49
C SER A 114 19.24 25.87 -29.62
N ARG A 115 19.12 24.81 -30.42
CA ARG A 115 18.13 24.68 -31.52
C ARG A 115 17.08 23.60 -31.25
N ILE A 116 17.05 23.09 -30.01
CA ILE A 116 16.10 22.07 -29.58
C ILE A 116 14.88 22.80 -29.03
N SER A 117 13.70 22.50 -29.58
CA SER A 117 12.45 23.21 -29.28
C SER A 117 12.12 23.28 -27.78
N THR A 118 12.36 22.19 -27.03
CA THR A 118 12.20 22.21 -25.56
C THR A 118 13.10 23.27 -24.92
N TYR A 119 14.39 23.29 -25.26
CA TYR A 119 15.38 24.17 -24.63
C TYR A 119 15.23 25.62 -25.08
N GLU A 120 14.79 25.87 -26.32
CA GLU A 120 14.40 27.20 -26.79
C GLU A 120 13.22 27.74 -25.96
N ARG A 121 12.18 26.93 -25.75
CA ARG A 121 11.04 27.30 -24.89
C ARG A 121 11.45 27.54 -23.44
N MET A 122 12.35 26.71 -22.90
CA MET A 122 12.92 26.93 -21.56
C MET A 122 13.69 28.24 -21.50
N TRP A 123 14.46 28.57 -22.53
CA TRP A 123 15.18 29.84 -22.61
C TRP A 123 14.24 31.04 -22.70
N GLU A 124 13.18 30.98 -23.51
CA GLU A 124 12.17 32.04 -23.59
C GLU A 124 11.49 32.28 -22.22
N PHE A 125 11.18 31.20 -21.49
CA PHE A 125 10.65 31.27 -20.14
C PHE A 125 11.64 31.95 -19.16
N MET A 126 12.90 31.54 -19.17
CA MET A 126 13.94 32.13 -18.30
C MET A 126 14.24 33.59 -18.68
N SER A 127 14.27 33.89 -19.98
CA SER A 127 14.60 35.22 -20.52
C SER A 127 13.49 36.24 -20.24
N SER A 128 12.22 35.85 -20.39
CA SER A 128 11.07 36.69 -20.03
C SER A 128 10.99 36.98 -18.53
N ARG A 129 11.59 36.13 -17.69
CA ARG A 129 11.57 36.23 -16.23
C ARG A 129 12.96 36.40 -15.61
N ARG A 130 13.84 37.14 -16.30
CA ARG A 130 15.27 37.25 -15.98
C ARG A 130 15.58 37.48 -14.49
N ALA A 131 14.92 38.44 -13.86
CA ALA A 131 15.14 38.79 -12.45
C ALA A 131 14.79 37.65 -11.46
N SER A 132 13.92 36.74 -11.86
CA SER A 132 13.47 35.61 -11.03
C SER A 132 14.06 34.27 -11.46
N ALA A 133 14.55 34.11 -12.70
CA ALA A 133 15.13 32.85 -13.17
C ALA A 133 16.66 32.86 -13.05
N LEU A 134 17.32 33.99 -13.27
CA LEU A 134 18.79 34.04 -13.20
C LEU A 134 19.26 34.34 -11.79
N VAL A 135 20.32 33.64 -11.37
CA VAL A 135 21.02 33.86 -10.10
C VAL A 135 22.46 34.30 -10.36
N ARG A 136 23.09 35.00 -9.42
CA ARG A 136 24.46 35.54 -9.62
C ARG A 136 25.53 34.51 -9.30
N SER A 137 25.26 33.58 -8.40
CA SER A 137 26.21 32.54 -7.99
C SER A 137 25.54 31.18 -7.84
N VAL A 138 26.37 30.14 -7.83
CA VAL A 138 25.94 28.76 -7.55
C VAL A 138 25.35 28.64 -6.15
N ASP A 139 25.99 29.25 -5.14
CA ASP A 139 25.52 29.22 -3.75
C ASP A 139 24.14 29.87 -3.59
N GLU A 140 23.90 30.99 -4.28
CA GLU A 140 22.58 31.63 -4.32
C GLU A 140 21.52 30.70 -4.94
N GLY A 141 21.87 30.04 -6.04
CA GLY A 141 21.02 29.04 -6.68
C GLY A 141 20.67 27.89 -5.73
N ILE A 142 21.66 27.34 -5.02
CA ILE A 142 21.45 26.25 -4.06
C ILE A 142 20.54 26.69 -2.90
N GLN A 143 20.80 27.85 -2.30
CA GLN A 143 19.97 28.38 -1.21
C GLN A 143 18.52 28.63 -1.68
N ARG A 144 18.34 29.03 -2.93
CA ARG A 144 17.02 29.25 -3.50
C ARG A 144 16.22 27.96 -3.69
N VAL A 145 16.87 26.88 -4.12
CA VAL A 145 16.26 25.54 -4.20
C VAL A 145 15.84 25.05 -2.80
N LEU A 146 16.65 25.33 -1.77
CA LEU A 146 16.34 24.91 -0.39
C LEU A 146 15.19 25.70 0.25
N THR A 147 14.95 26.93 -0.20
CA THR A 147 13.97 27.85 0.43
C THR A 147 12.66 27.98 -0.33
N SER A 148 12.63 27.63 -1.62
CA SER A 148 11.47 27.82 -2.50
C SER A 148 11.34 26.70 -3.53
N ASP A 149 10.14 26.55 -4.13
CA ASP A 149 9.87 25.63 -5.24
C ASP A 149 10.58 26.06 -6.53
N PHE A 150 11.91 25.90 -6.55
CA PHE A 150 12.80 26.30 -7.62
C PHE A 150 13.70 25.15 -8.06
N ALA A 151 13.82 24.91 -9.36
CA ALA A 151 14.75 23.94 -9.93
C ALA A 151 15.97 24.67 -10.52
N PHE A 152 17.15 24.34 -10.02
CA PHE A 152 18.39 24.98 -10.45
C PHE A 152 19.16 24.10 -11.44
N LEU A 153 19.45 24.65 -12.62
CA LEU A 153 20.20 23.99 -13.68
C LEU A 153 21.69 24.27 -13.49
N MET A 154 22.44 23.21 -13.19
CA MET A 154 23.87 23.27 -12.90
C MET A 154 24.61 22.10 -13.58
N GLU A 155 25.94 22.20 -13.65
CA GLU A 155 26.81 21.14 -14.16
C GLU A 155 26.75 19.88 -13.28
N SER A 156 26.75 18.71 -13.90
CA SER A 156 26.53 17.42 -13.24
C SER A 156 27.54 17.12 -12.13
N THR A 157 28.81 17.46 -12.34
CA THR A 157 29.89 17.33 -11.35
C THR A 157 29.68 18.16 -10.10
N ALA A 158 29.12 19.37 -10.25
CA ALA A 158 28.79 20.24 -9.13
C ALA A 158 27.53 19.75 -8.42
N ILE A 159 26.55 19.20 -9.16
CA ILE A 159 25.36 18.60 -8.56
C ILE A 159 25.77 17.40 -7.69
N GLU A 160 26.56 16.47 -8.24
CA GLU A 160 27.11 15.31 -7.53
C GLU A 160 27.86 15.72 -6.26
N PHE A 161 28.66 16.78 -6.33
CA PHE A 161 29.40 17.29 -5.16
C PHE A 161 28.50 17.83 -4.05
N VAL A 162 27.43 18.55 -4.42
CA VAL A 162 26.52 19.20 -3.48
C VAL A 162 25.53 18.21 -2.88
N THR A 163 24.97 17.29 -3.67
CA THR A 163 24.01 16.28 -3.20
C THR A 163 24.66 15.28 -2.24
N GLN A 164 25.94 14.95 -2.42
CA GLN A 164 26.69 14.12 -1.47
C GLN A 164 26.90 14.79 -0.10
N ARG A 165 26.76 16.11 -0.02
CA ARG A 165 26.94 16.89 1.23
C ARG A 165 25.63 17.37 1.84
N ASN A 166 24.59 17.53 1.02
CA ASN A 166 23.31 18.06 1.44
C ASN A 166 22.18 17.17 0.93
N CYS A 167 21.61 16.38 1.84
CA CYS A 167 20.62 15.35 1.54
C CYS A 167 19.21 15.92 1.29
N ASN A 168 19.02 17.22 1.49
CA ASN A 168 17.78 17.92 1.15
C ASN A 168 17.67 18.21 -0.35
N LEU A 169 18.74 17.96 -1.11
CA LEU A 169 18.81 18.21 -2.54
C LEU A 169 18.81 16.88 -3.29
N THR A 170 18.01 16.81 -4.34
CA THR A 170 17.91 15.64 -5.20
C THR A 170 18.25 16.02 -6.64
N GLN A 171 19.06 15.19 -7.30
CA GLN A 171 19.26 15.30 -8.73
C GLN A 171 18.06 14.72 -9.46
N VAL A 172 17.50 15.47 -10.40
CA VAL A 172 16.37 15.03 -11.23
C VAL A 172 16.82 14.96 -12.69
N GLY A 173 16.45 13.87 -13.36
CA GLY A 173 16.78 13.65 -14.76
C GLY A 173 18.24 13.30 -15.04
N GLY A 174 18.57 13.24 -16.33
CA GLY A 174 19.90 12.92 -16.84
C GLY A 174 20.71 14.14 -17.29
N LEU A 175 21.80 13.87 -18.01
CA LEU A 175 22.63 14.90 -18.62
C LEU A 175 21.87 15.59 -19.77
N ILE A 176 21.79 16.92 -19.72
CA ILE A 176 21.18 17.76 -20.78
C ILE A 176 22.15 17.96 -21.94
N ASP A 177 23.44 18.08 -21.62
CA ASP A 177 24.53 18.20 -22.57
C ASP A 177 25.71 17.31 -22.17
N SER A 178 26.62 17.07 -23.12
CA SER A 178 27.88 16.35 -22.88
C SER A 178 29.02 17.35 -22.99
N LYS A 179 29.45 17.86 -21.84
CA LYS A 179 30.60 18.77 -21.71
C LYS A 179 31.61 18.19 -20.72
N ALA A 180 32.86 18.59 -20.88
CA ALA A 180 33.95 18.19 -20.02
C ALA A 180 34.80 19.40 -19.63
N TYR A 181 35.41 19.33 -18.44
CA TYR A 181 36.42 20.30 -18.03
C TYR A 181 37.73 20.04 -18.75
N GLY A 182 38.44 21.11 -19.11
CA GLY A 182 39.73 21.05 -19.77
C GLY A 182 40.68 22.12 -19.24
N VAL A 183 41.98 21.89 -19.43
CA VAL A 183 43.01 22.85 -19.08
C VAL A 183 43.23 23.80 -20.26
N ALA A 184 42.88 25.08 -20.08
CA ALA A 184 43.06 26.08 -21.12
C ALA A 184 44.53 26.52 -21.22
N THR A 185 45.04 26.65 -22.46
CA THR A 185 46.35 27.21 -22.75
C THR A 185 46.21 28.35 -23.78
N PRO A 186 47.10 29.36 -23.77
CA PRO A 186 47.12 30.38 -24.81
C PRO A 186 47.28 29.75 -26.21
N MET A 187 46.69 30.39 -27.22
CA MET A 187 46.85 29.93 -28.60
C MET A 187 48.33 29.87 -28.99
N GLY A 188 48.77 28.75 -29.54
CA GLY A 188 50.17 28.53 -29.93
C GLY A 188 51.12 28.20 -28.77
N SER A 189 50.61 27.95 -27.56
CA SER A 189 51.46 27.61 -26.41
C SER A 189 52.25 26.31 -26.64
N PRO A 190 53.57 26.29 -26.42
CA PRO A 190 54.40 25.07 -26.54
C PRO A 190 54.09 24.04 -25.45
N TYR A 191 53.37 24.43 -24.41
CA TYR A 191 52.99 23.54 -23.30
C TYR A 191 51.76 22.70 -23.58
N ARG A 192 50.95 23.06 -24.59
CA ARG A 192 49.70 22.36 -24.89
C ARG A 192 49.92 20.86 -25.04
N ASP A 193 50.87 20.46 -25.88
CA ASP A 193 51.09 19.05 -26.21
C ASP A 193 51.67 18.29 -25.00
N ARG A 194 52.55 18.93 -24.21
CA ARG A 194 53.09 18.35 -22.97
C ARG A 194 52.00 18.12 -21.91
N ILE A 195 51.10 19.09 -21.74
CA ILE A 195 49.97 19.00 -20.81
C ILE A 195 49.00 17.89 -21.27
N THR A 196 48.70 17.82 -22.56
CA THR A 196 47.83 16.77 -23.12
C THR A 196 48.40 15.37 -22.85
N ILE A 197 49.70 15.15 -23.11
CA ILE A 197 50.37 13.87 -22.84
C ILE A 197 50.30 13.53 -21.34
N ALA A 198 50.56 14.52 -20.47
CA ALA A 198 50.49 14.30 -19.02
C ALA A 198 49.07 13.94 -18.55
N ILE A 199 48.03 14.57 -19.10
CA ILE A 199 46.62 14.24 -18.78
C ILE A 199 46.29 12.81 -19.23
N LEU A 200 46.73 12.41 -20.43
CA LEU A 200 46.52 11.06 -20.94
C LEU A 200 47.19 10.01 -20.04
N GLN A 201 48.42 10.27 -19.60
CA GLN A 201 49.13 9.40 -18.67
C GLN A 201 48.39 9.28 -17.32
N LEU A 202 47.89 10.40 -16.77
CA LEU A 202 47.10 10.38 -15.53
C LEU A 202 45.76 9.62 -15.68
N GLN A 203 45.17 9.63 -16.88
CA GLN A 203 43.96 8.88 -17.21
C GLN A 203 44.24 7.38 -17.33
N GLU A 204 45.32 7.00 -18.03
CA GLU A 204 45.73 5.59 -18.22
C GLU A 204 46.12 4.94 -16.88
N GLU A 205 46.80 5.68 -16.01
CA GLU A 205 47.15 5.24 -14.66
C GLU A 205 45.95 5.26 -13.68
N GLY A 206 44.76 5.72 -14.12
CA GLY A 206 43.56 5.82 -13.27
C GLY A 206 43.64 6.87 -12.16
N LYS A 207 44.68 7.71 -12.14
CA LYS A 207 44.90 8.73 -11.10
C LYS A 207 43.80 9.77 -11.05
N LEU A 208 43.24 10.15 -12.21
CA LEU A 208 42.12 11.10 -12.26
C LEU A 208 40.88 10.56 -11.54
N HIS A 209 40.58 9.26 -11.70
CA HIS A 209 39.46 8.64 -11.01
C HIS A 209 39.71 8.55 -9.49
N MET A 210 40.92 8.14 -9.08
CA MET A 210 41.31 8.14 -7.65
C MET A 210 41.19 9.52 -7.00
N MET A 211 41.58 10.57 -7.72
CA MET A 211 41.42 11.95 -7.26
C MET A 211 39.94 12.34 -7.19
N LYS A 212 39.12 12.01 -8.21
CA LYS A 212 37.68 12.28 -8.16
C LYS A 212 37.06 11.65 -6.91
N GLU A 213 37.29 10.36 -6.69
CA GLU A 213 36.69 9.66 -5.55
C GLU A 213 37.12 10.27 -4.22
N LYS A 214 38.41 10.64 -4.11
CA LYS A 214 38.95 11.28 -2.90
C LYS A 214 38.32 12.64 -2.58
N TRP A 215 38.04 13.46 -3.60
CA TRP A 215 37.56 14.83 -3.40
C TRP A 215 36.03 14.95 -3.44
N TRP A 216 35.36 14.04 -4.16
CA TRP A 216 33.91 14.04 -4.26
C TRP A 216 33.27 13.34 -3.07
N ARG A 217 33.69 12.12 -2.68
CA ARG A 217 33.09 11.35 -1.57
C ARG A 217 32.90 12.22 -0.33
N GLY A 218 31.67 12.66 -0.12
CA GLY A 218 31.24 13.33 1.08
C GLY A 218 30.65 12.32 2.05
N ASN A 219 31.12 12.30 3.29
CA ASN A 219 30.48 11.57 4.40
C ASN A 219 29.18 12.28 4.88
N GLY A 220 28.56 13.10 4.03
CA GLY A 220 27.54 14.07 4.44
C GLY A 220 26.13 13.48 4.48
N CYS A 221 25.86 12.50 3.63
CA CYS A 221 24.59 11.79 3.63
C CYS A 221 24.82 10.34 4.03
N PRO A 222 24.00 9.79 4.95
CA PRO A 222 23.99 8.34 5.14
C PRO A 222 23.70 7.72 3.77
N GLU A 223 24.52 6.75 3.36
CA GLU A 223 24.11 5.84 2.28
C GLU A 223 22.71 5.34 2.64
N GLU A 224 21.84 5.12 1.65
CA GLU A 224 20.48 4.62 1.86
C GLU A 224 20.53 3.24 2.55
N GLU A 225 20.79 3.22 3.86
CA GLU A 225 20.50 2.13 4.75
C GLU A 225 19.00 2.02 4.72
N SER A 226 18.54 1.10 3.88
CA SER A 226 17.22 0.47 3.89
C SER A 226 16.19 1.29 4.64
N LYS A 227 15.50 2.21 3.94
CA LYS A 227 14.35 2.93 4.47
C LYS A 227 13.54 1.97 5.33
N GLU A 228 13.66 2.08 6.65
CA GLU A 228 12.90 1.26 7.56
C GLU A 228 11.44 1.54 7.22
N ALA A 229 10.66 0.49 6.98
CA ALA A 229 9.30 0.62 6.51
C ALA A 229 8.56 1.63 7.40
N SER A 230 8.23 2.79 6.83
CA SER A 230 7.55 3.87 7.55
C SER A 230 6.29 3.31 8.21
N ALA A 231 6.14 3.60 9.51
CA ALA A 231 4.98 3.15 10.26
C ALA A 231 3.69 3.63 9.58
N LEU A 232 2.73 2.73 9.39
CA LEU A 232 1.47 3.06 8.71
C LEU A 232 0.75 4.21 9.44
N GLY A 233 0.73 5.38 8.81
CA GLY A 233 0.03 6.56 9.30
C GLY A 233 -1.49 6.37 9.29
N VAL A 234 -2.19 7.09 10.18
CA VAL A 234 -3.66 7.12 10.24
C VAL A 234 -4.27 7.59 8.91
N GLN A 235 -3.54 8.36 8.10
CA GLN A 235 -3.97 8.81 6.77
C GLN A 235 -4.25 7.62 5.83
N ASN A 236 -3.46 6.55 5.91
CA ASN A 236 -3.61 5.38 5.03
C ASN A 236 -4.76 4.45 5.46
N ILE A 237 -5.10 4.45 6.75
CA ILE A 237 -6.13 3.57 7.36
C ILE A 237 -7.46 4.33 7.58
N GLY A 238 -7.45 5.67 7.52
CA GLY A 238 -8.59 6.52 7.83
C GLY A 238 -9.86 6.20 7.03
N GLY A 239 -9.72 5.80 5.76
CA GLY A 239 -10.84 5.38 4.92
C GLY A 239 -11.63 4.19 5.49
N ILE A 240 -10.97 3.24 6.16
CA ILE A 240 -11.61 2.06 6.74
C ILE A 240 -12.54 2.47 7.90
N PHE A 241 -12.12 3.42 8.73
CA PHE A 241 -12.95 3.93 9.83
C PHE A 241 -14.18 4.70 9.33
N ILE A 242 -14.05 5.44 8.23
CA ILE A 242 -15.17 6.17 7.62
C ILE A 242 -16.22 5.17 7.10
N ILE A 243 -15.78 4.11 6.41
CA ILE A 243 -16.68 3.06 5.90
C ILE A 243 -17.40 2.35 7.06
N LEU A 244 -16.68 2.04 8.15
CA LEU A 244 -17.27 1.43 9.34
C LEU A 244 -18.37 2.32 9.95
N ALA A 245 -18.09 3.61 10.13
CA ALA A 245 -19.05 4.56 10.70
C ALA A 245 -20.30 4.70 9.81
N ALA A 246 -20.11 4.80 8.49
CA ALA A 246 -21.21 4.87 7.53
C ALA A 246 -22.07 3.60 7.55
N GLY A 247 -21.45 2.41 7.63
CA GLY A 247 -22.16 1.13 7.74
C GLY A 247 -22.99 1.02 9.01
N LEU A 248 -22.44 1.45 10.15
CA LEU A 248 -23.17 1.48 11.43
C LEU A 248 -24.37 2.44 11.38
N ALA A 249 -24.20 3.64 10.81
CA ALA A 249 -25.31 4.58 10.64
C ALA A 249 -26.41 4.00 9.73
N LEU A 250 -26.04 3.43 8.58
CA LEU A 250 -27.00 2.84 7.65
C LEU A 250 -27.77 1.67 8.28
N SER A 251 -27.07 0.76 8.98
CA SER A 251 -27.71 -0.36 9.67
C SER A 251 -28.71 0.11 10.74
N LEU A 252 -28.40 1.19 11.47
CA LEU A 252 -29.33 1.79 12.43
C LEU A 252 -30.58 2.34 11.73
N PHE A 253 -30.42 3.04 10.60
CA PHE A 253 -31.55 3.55 9.83
C PHE A 253 -32.44 2.44 9.28
N VAL A 254 -31.85 1.36 8.75
CA VAL A 254 -32.61 0.20 8.26
C VAL A 254 -33.36 -0.48 9.41
N ALA A 255 -32.72 -0.70 10.56
CA ALA A 255 -33.37 -1.30 11.72
C ALA A 255 -34.55 -0.45 12.23
N LEU A 256 -34.38 0.88 12.29
CA LEU A 256 -35.47 1.79 12.62
C LEU A 256 -36.60 1.73 11.58
N GLY A 257 -36.25 1.68 10.30
CA GLY A 257 -37.21 1.53 9.20
C GLY A 257 -38.02 0.25 9.31
N GLU A 258 -37.39 -0.89 9.60
CA GLU A 258 -38.06 -2.19 9.79
C GLU A 258 -39.03 -2.17 10.99
N VAL A 259 -38.60 -1.62 12.12
CA VAL A 259 -39.44 -1.48 13.31
C VAL A 259 -40.64 -0.56 13.04
N LEU A 260 -40.43 0.56 12.34
CA LEU A 260 -41.50 1.47 11.95
C LEU A 260 -42.46 0.83 10.94
N TYR A 261 -41.94 0.07 9.97
CA TYR A 261 -42.77 -0.63 8.98
C TYR A 261 -43.62 -1.73 9.63
N LYS A 262 -43.00 -2.59 10.46
CA LYS A 262 -43.70 -3.65 11.19
C LYS A 262 -44.72 -3.08 12.18
N SER A 263 -44.38 -2.03 12.92
CA SER A 263 -45.32 -1.39 13.85
C SER A 263 -46.51 -0.76 13.12
N LYS A 264 -46.32 -0.15 11.93
CA LYS A 264 -47.44 0.33 11.10
C LYS A 264 -48.31 -0.82 10.57
N LEU A 265 -47.72 -1.90 10.08
CA LEU A 265 -48.45 -3.07 9.59
C LEU A 265 -49.27 -3.72 10.71
N ASN A 266 -48.67 -3.89 11.90
CA ASN A 266 -49.33 -4.46 13.07
C ASN A 266 -50.44 -3.54 13.60
N ALA A 267 -50.24 -2.22 13.61
CA ALA A 267 -51.27 -1.24 13.98
C ALA A 267 -52.48 -1.29 13.03
N HIS A 268 -52.24 -1.48 11.74
CA HIS A 268 -53.29 -1.64 10.72
C HIS A 268 -54.06 -2.96 10.90
N GLN A 269 -53.39 -4.06 11.26
CA GLN A 269 -54.04 -5.36 11.50
C GLN A 269 -54.81 -5.41 12.85
N GLN A 270 -54.36 -4.69 13.89
CA GLN A 270 -54.96 -4.76 15.23
C GLN A 270 -55.90 -3.60 15.60
N LYS A 271 -56.15 -2.62 14.71
CA LYS A 271 -56.99 -1.42 14.99
C LYS A 271 -56.67 -0.75 16.34
N ARG A 272 -55.39 -0.67 16.72
CA ARG A 272 -54.91 0.02 17.94
C ARG A 272 -53.97 1.17 17.59
N SER A 273 -53.90 2.17 18.46
CA SER A 273 -53.07 3.36 18.28
C SER A 273 -51.58 3.01 18.15
N PHE A 274 -50.92 3.64 17.17
CA PHE A 274 -49.51 3.47 16.82
C PHE A 274 -48.55 3.56 18.03
N CYS A 275 -48.88 4.43 19.00
CA CYS A 275 -48.05 4.66 20.18
C CYS A 275 -48.11 3.52 21.21
N SER A 276 -49.23 2.77 21.29
CA SER A 276 -49.35 1.65 22.25
C SER A 276 -48.65 0.38 21.77
N ALA A 277 -48.65 0.12 20.45
CA ALA A 277 -47.99 -1.05 19.87
C ALA A 277 -46.45 -0.95 19.95
N MET A 278 -45.89 0.24 19.71
CA MET A 278 -44.45 0.49 19.80
C MET A 278 -43.94 0.38 21.25
N VAL A 279 -44.70 0.88 22.23
CA VAL A 279 -44.35 0.77 23.66
C VAL A 279 -44.42 -0.67 24.16
N ASP A 280 -45.38 -1.47 23.68
CA ASP A 280 -45.49 -2.88 24.07
C ASP A 280 -44.38 -3.76 23.45
N GLU A 281 -43.96 -3.54 22.20
CA GLU A 281 -42.79 -4.24 21.64
C GLU A 281 -41.47 -3.86 22.34
N LEU A 282 -41.27 -2.57 22.67
CA LEU A 282 -40.13 -2.11 23.49
C LEU A 282 -40.17 -2.72 24.89
N ARG A 283 -41.36 -2.83 25.50
CA ARG A 283 -41.55 -3.45 26.82
C ARG A 283 -41.33 -4.97 26.80
N VAL A 284 -41.71 -5.66 25.71
CA VAL A 284 -41.48 -7.11 25.55
C VAL A 284 -40.00 -7.41 25.28
N SER A 285 -39.32 -6.62 24.46
CA SER A 285 -37.87 -6.74 24.23
C SER A 285 -37.05 -6.45 25.50
N LEU A 286 -37.44 -5.45 26.29
CA LEU A 286 -36.88 -5.18 27.63
C LEU A 286 -37.18 -6.30 28.66
N LYS A 287 -38.39 -6.90 28.63
CA LYS A 287 -38.74 -8.04 29.51
C LYS A 287 -38.01 -9.34 29.13
N CYS A 288 -37.79 -9.61 27.84
CA CYS A 288 -37.01 -10.76 27.38
C CYS A 288 -35.52 -10.64 27.73
N GLN A 289 -34.95 -9.43 27.68
CA GLN A 289 -33.57 -9.17 28.14
C GLN A 289 -33.39 -9.51 29.64
N ARG A 290 -34.46 -9.34 30.45
CA ARG A 290 -34.49 -9.71 31.87
C ARG A 290 -34.54 -11.22 32.11
N ARG A 291 -35.22 -12.00 31.25
CA ARG A 291 -35.21 -13.48 31.31
C ARG A 291 -33.91 -14.09 30.78
N ARG A 292 -33.26 -13.49 29.77
CA ARG A 292 -31.99 -13.97 29.22
C ARG A 292 -30.82 -13.81 30.21
N LYS A 293 -30.86 -12.81 31.09
CA LYS A 293 -29.90 -12.68 32.21
C LYS A 293 -30.05 -13.74 33.31
N GLN A 294 -31.15 -14.51 33.34
CA GLN A 294 -31.41 -15.51 34.39
C GLN A 294 -31.07 -16.96 33.98
N LYS A 295 -30.74 -17.20 32.70
CA LYS A 295 -30.17 -18.48 32.22
C LYS A 295 -28.76 -18.26 31.68
N THR A 296 -27.84 -17.84 32.55
CA THR A 296 -26.42 -18.12 32.36
C THR A 296 -26.16 -19.44 33.08
N HIS A 297 -26.36 -20.56 32.40
CA HIS A 297 -25.81 -21.82 32.90
C HIS A 297 -24.29 -21.72 32.73
N SER A 298 -23.54 -21.81 33.83
CA SER A 298 -22.09 -21.91 33.80
C SER A 298 -21.67 -23.03 32.82
N PRO A 299 -20.62 -22.85 32.01
CA PRO A 299 -20.07 -23.96 31.27
C PRO A 299 -19.56 -24.99 32.27
N ALA A 300 -20.15 -26.18 32.25
CA ALA A 300 -19.57 -27.34 32.92
C ALA A 300 -18.23 -27.60 32.23
N ILE A 301 -17.14 -27.42 32.98
CA ILE A 301 -15.80 -27.87 32.59
C ILE A 301 -15.89 -29.39 32.50
N VAL A 302 -15.96 -29.92 31.28
CA VAL A 302 -15.66 -31.33 31.02
C VAL A 302 -14.16 -31.47 31.20
N LYS A 303 -13.79 -32.15 32.28
CA LYS A 303 -12.42 -32.54 32.61
C LYS A 303 -11.93 -33.52 31.54
N THR A 304 -11.14 -33.05 30.58
CA THR A 304 -10.36 -33.91 29.69
C THR A 304 -9.20 -34.51 30.48
N GLU A 305 -9.41 -35.68 31.06
CA GLU A 305 -8.34 -36.61 31.40
C GLU A 305 -8.28 -37.68 30.32
N GLU A 306 -7.52 -37.43 29.26
CA GLU A 306 -6.83 -38.46 28.49
C GLU A 306 -5.50 -37.86 28.02
N MET A 307 -4.46 -38.05 28.85
CA MET A 307 -3.08 -37.86 28.43
C MET A 307 -2.79 -38.87 27.31
N ILE A 308 -2.49 -38.35 26.12
CA ILE A 308 -1.79 -39.07 25.07
C ILE A 308 -0.39 -39.40 25.64
N ASN A 309 -0.27 -40.60 26.20
CA ASN A 309 0.97 -41.16 26.69
C ASN A 309 1.80 -41.63 25.47
N MET A 310 2.60 -40.72 24.91
CA MET A 310 3.54 -41.00 23.83
C MET A 310 4.79 -41.70 24.37
N HIS A 311 4.62 -42.86 25.00
CA HIS A 311 5.70 -43.78 25.40
C HIS A 311 5.10 -45.15 25.68
N THR A 312 4.78 -45.91 24.63
CA THR A 312 4.70 -47.40 24.62
C THR A 312 4.15 -47.87 23.27
N PHE A 313 4.92 -47.62 22.21
CA PHE A 313 4.74 -48.35 20.95
C PHE A 313 6.10 -48.89 20.51
N ASN A 314 6.67 -49.75 21.35
CA ASN A 314 7.74 -50.65 20.93
C ASN A 314 7.83 -51.86 21.87
N ASP A 315 6.79 -52.69 21.92
CA ASP A 315 6.96 -54.07 22.37
C ASP A 315 5.76 -54.96 22.00
N ARG A 316 5.79 -55.56 20.80
CA ARG A 316 5.18 -56.88 20.56
C ARG A 316 6.06 -57.67 19.58
N ARG A 317 6.80 -58.61 20.18
CA ARG A 317 7.62 -59.68 19.59
C ARG A 317 6.98 -60.39 18.39
N LEU A 318 7.82 -60.71 17.41
CA LEU A 318 7.76 -61.93 16.61
C LEU A 318 8.86 -62.90 17.07
N PRO A 319 8.65 -64.23 17.02
CA PRO A 319 9.53 -65.22 17.65
C PRO A 319 10.63 -65.76 16.73
N GLY A 320 11.81 -66.03 17.33
CA GLY A 320 12.64 -67.20 17.05
C GLY A 320 13.71 -67.13 15.94
N LYS A 321 14.98 -67.00 16.35
CA LYS A 321 16.14 -67.87 16.00
C LYS A 321 17.42 -67.29 16.64
N GLU A 322 17.88 -67.88 17.73
CA GLU A 322 19.06 -68.77 17.83
C GLU A 322 20.41 -68.03 17.84
N THR A 323 21.03 -68.02 19.02
CA THR A 323 22.45 -67.79 19.27
C THR A 323 23.23 -69.10 19.09
N MET A 324 24.42 -69.06 18.48
CA MET A 324 25.66 -69.56 19.11
C MET A 324 26.89 -69.34 18.21
N ALA A 325 27.98 -68.90 18.85
CA ALA A 325 29.40 -68.95 18.47
C ALA A 325 29.83 -68.19 17.21
#